data_AF-A0A973I0G9-F1
#
_entry.id   AF-A0A973I0G9-F1
#
_cell.length_a   1.000
_cell.length_b   1.000
_cell.length_c   1.000
_cell.angle_alpha   90.00
_cell.angle_beta   90.00
_cell.angle_gamma   90.00
#
_symmetry.space_group_name_H-M   'P 1'
#
loop_
_entity.id
_entity.type
_entity.pdbx_description
1 polymer ?
#
loop_
_entity_poly.entity_id
_entity_poly.type
_entity_poly.pdbx_seq_one_letter_code
_entity_poly.pdbx_strand_id
1 'polypeptide(L)'
;MLAKIFKGIWTGINFSRRLVLNILFLLLVILFFVAITGEEDQVKVADGTVLRLNLNGPIVEEKTYVDPVEAAINDATMGNEAPSEILLDDVVEVINQAT
;
A
#
# COMPACT_ATOMS: atom_id res chain seq x y z
N MET A 1 -15.43 -56.09 4.97
CA MET A 1 -15.88 -54.93 4.16
C MET A 1 -16.16 -53.69 5.01
N LEU A 2 -16.85 -53.80 6.15
CA LEU A 2 -17.14 -52.70 7.07
C LEU A 2 -15.90 -51.91 7.57
N ALA A 3 -14.81 -52.61 7.92
CA ALA A 3 -13.58 -51.94 8.37
C ALA A 3 -12.96 -50.99 7.33
N LYS A 4 -13.16 -51.23 6.02
CA LYS A 4 -12.71 -50.33 4.96
C LYS A 4 -13.58 -49.07 4.88
N ILE A 5 -14.89 -49.19 5.14
CA ILE A 5 -15.85 -48.08 5.13
C ILE A 5 -15.58 -47.15 6.31
N PHE A 6 -15.41 -47.69 7.52
CA PHE A 6 -15.05 -46.90 8.71
C PHE A 6 -13.70 -46.20 8.56
N LYS A 7 -12.71 -46.85 7.94
CA LYS A 7 -11.41 -46.23 7.64
C LYS A 7 -11.53 -45.08 6.64
N GLY A 8 -12.38 -45.21 5.62
CA GLY A 8 -12.67 -44.15 4.65
C GLY A 8 -13.31 -42.91 5.29
N ILE A 9 -14.31 -43.10 6.16
CA ILE A 9 -14.96 -42.02 6.91
C ILE A 9 -13.95 -41.31 7.84
N TRP A 10 -13.10 -42.09 8.51
CA TRP A 10 -12.03 -41.55 9.36
C TRP A 10 -11.00 -40.73 8.58
N THR A 11 -10.64 -41.16 7.37
CA THR A 11 -9.79 -40.38 6.47
C THR A 11 -10.49 -39.11 6.00
N GLY A 12 -11.80 -39.16 5.70
CA GLY A 12 -12.59 -37.98 5.33
C GLY A 12 -12.64 -36.90 6.42
N ILE A 13 -12.82 -37.30 7.68
CA ILE A 13 -12.80 -36.38 8.84
C ILE A 13 -11.42 -35.73 9.00
N ASN A 14 -10.35 -36.51 8.85
CA ASN A 14 -8.99 -35.98 8.92
C ASN A 14 -8.64 -35.05 7.75
N PHE A 15 -9.16 -35.34 6.55
CA PHE A 15 -9.05 -34.47 5.39
C PHE A 15 -9.81 -33.16 5.61
N SER A 16 -11.04 -33.23 6.12
CA SER A 16 -11.88 -32.06 6.42
C SER A 16 -11.16 -31.06 7.34
N ARG A 17 -10.47 -31.55 8.38
CA ARG A 17 -9.71 -30.68 9.29
C ARG A 17 -8.61 -29.88 8.58
N ARG A 18 -7.87 -30.52 7.67
CA ARG A 18 -6.82 -29.86 6.86
C ARG A 18 -7.44 -28.91 5.84
N LEU A 19 -8.57 -29.28 5.25
CA LEU A 19 -9.29 -28.47 4.27
C LEU A 19 -9.80 -27.15 4.88
N VAL A 20 -10.42 -27.20 6.05
CA VAL A 20 -10.95 -26.00 6.72
C VAL A 20 -9.84 -25.02 7.06
N LEU A 21 -8.71 -25.50 7.62
CA LEU A 21 -7.56 -24.65 7.92
C LEU A 21 -6.95 -24.05 6.64
N ASN A 22 -6.85 -24.82 5.56
CA ASN A 22 -6.34 -24.31 4.28
C ASN A 22 -7.28 -23.27 3.65
N ILE A 23 -8.59 -23.46 3.72
CA ILE A 23 -9.58 -22.47 3.23
C ILE A 23 -9.52 -21.21 4.08
N LEU A 24 -9.44 -21.34 5.42
CA LEU A 24 -9.28 -20.21 6.33
C LEU A 24 -8.01 -19.43 6.01
N PHE A 25 -6.89 -20.13 5.79
CA PHE A 25 -5.63 -19.52 5.40
C PHE A 25 -5.74 -18.80 4.06
N LEU A 26 -6.35 -19.43 3.05
CA LEU A 26 -6.58 -18.80 1.76
C LEU A 26 -7.45 -17.55 1.87
N LEU A 27 -8.50 -17.59 2.69
CA LEU A 27 -9.36 -16.45 2.98
C LEU A 27 -8.56 -15.31 3.63
N LEU A 28 -7.70 -15.60 4.61
CA LEU A 28 -6.83 -14.60 5.22
C LEU A 28 -5.87 -13.97 4.20
N VAL A 29 -5.28 -14.78 3.31
CA VAL A 29 -4.42 -14.27 2.23
C VAL A 29 -5.19 -13.36 1.29
N ILE A 30 -6.41 -13.75 0.88
CA ILE A 30 -7.26 -12.91 0.02
C ILE A 30 -7.60 -11.59 0.73
N LEU A 31 -8.01 -11.63 2.00
CA LEU A 31 -8.30 -10.42 2.77
C LEU A 31 -7.08 -9.51 2.91
N PHE A 32 -5.89 -10.09 3.11
CA PHE A 32 -4.64 -9.34 3.14
C PHE A 32 -4.39 -8.60 1.82
N PHE A 33 -4.54 -9.28 0.68
CA PHE A 33 -4.38 -8.66 -0.64
C PHE A 33 -5.44 -7.56 -0.88
N VAL A 34 -6.71 -7.82 -0.59
CA VAL A 34 -7.78 -6.83 -0.73
C VAL A 34 -7.52 -5.59 0.14
N ALA A 35 -6.98 -5.78 1.35
CA ALA A 35 -6.66 -4.68 2.26
C ALA A 35 -5.52 -3.79 1.75
N ILE A 36 -4.54 -4.34 1.02
CA ILE A 36 -3.43 -3.56 0.46
C ILE A 36 -3.73 -2.99 -0.92
N THR A 37 -4.66 -3.58 -1.69
CA THR A 37 -5.05 -3.13 -3.04
C THR A 37 -6.23 -2.16 -3.01
N GLY A 38 -6.48 -1.46 -1.92
CA GLY A 38 -7.47 -0.38 -1.90
C GLY A 38 -7.12 0.62 -3.00
N GLU A 39 -8.03 0.82 -3.95
CA GLU A 39 -7.87 1.85 -4.98
C GLU A 39 -7.71 3.19 -4.25
N GLU A 40 -6.58 3.87 -4.50
CA GLU A 40 -6.47 5.29 -4.16
C GLU A 40 -7.60 5.98 -4.92
N ASP A 41 -8.59 6.52 -4.20
CA ASP A 41 -9.67 7.30 -4.77
C ASP A 41 -9.05 8.35 -5.69
N GLN A 42 -9.12 8.10 -7.00
CA GLN A 42 -8.58 9.03 -7.98
C GLN A 42 -9.33 10.33 -7.78
N VAL A 43 -8.63 11.36 -7.32
CA VAL A 43 -9.20 12.66 -7.02
C VAL A 43 -9.85 13.17 -8.30
N LYS A 44 -11.18 13.13 -8.36
CA LYS A 44 -11.93 13.62 -9.52
C LYS A 44 -11.88 15.14 -9.50
N VAL A 45 -10.96 15.69 -10.28
CA VAL A 45 -10.82 17.13 -10.50
C VAL A 45 -11.94 17.58 -11.43
N ALA A 46 -12.69 18.61 -11.04
CA ALA A 46 -13.73 19.19 -11.87
C ALA A 46 -13.14 20.04 -13.00
N ASP A 47 -13.80 20.07 -14.15
CA ASP A 47 -13.36 20.90 -15.27
C ASP A 47 -13.34 22.39 -14.88
N GLY A 48 -12.25 23.10 -15.22
CA GLY A 48 -12.08 24.53 -14.95
C GLY A 48 -11.52 24.90 -13.57
N THR A 49 -11.03 23.93 -12.78
CA THR A 49 -10.29 24.23 -11.55
C THR A 49 -8.92 24.84 -11.85
N VAL A 50 -8.45 25.72 -10.96
CA VAL A 50 -7.13 26.36 -11.07
C VAL A 50 -6.08 25.55 -10.30
N LEU A 51 -4.93 25.31 -10.92
CA LEU A 51 -3.75 24.79 -10.24
C LEU A 51 -3.20 25.86 -9.27
N ARG A 52 -3.31 25.61 -7.97
CA ARG A 52 -2.71 26.47 -6.93
C ARG A 52 -1.47 25.79 -6.35
N LEU A 53 -0.29 26.22 -6.79
CA LEU A 53 0.98 25.78 -6.22
C LEU A 53 1.25 26.52 -4.89
N ASN A 54 1.28 25.80 -3.78
CA ASN A 54 1.66 26.31 -2.46
C ASN A 54 3.04 25.77 -2.08
N LEU A 55 4.07 26.24 -2.79
CA LEU A 55 5.44 25.78 -2.57
C LEU A 55 5.94 26.26 -1.20
N ASN A 56 6.27 25.32 -0.33
CA ASN A 56 6.77 25.58 1.02
C ASN A 56 8.11 24.87 1.22
N GLY A 57 9.20 25.54 0.85
CA GLY A 57 10.54 24.98 0.94
C GLY A 57 11.47 25.54 -0.13
N PRO A 58 12.77 25.23 -0.06
CA PRO A 58 13.70 25.52 -1.14
C PRO A 58 13.41 24.64 -2.36
N ILE A 59 13.52 25.22 -3.56
CA ILE A 59 13.47 24.49 -4.83
C ILE A 59 14.89 24.06 -5.16
N VAL A 60 15.08 22.76 -5.41
CA VAL A 60 16.37 22.13 -5.68
C VAL A 60 16.34 21.36 -6.99
N GLU A 61 17.49 21.23 -7.65
CA GLU A 61 17.63 20.39 -8.86
C GLU A 61 17.71 18.90 -8.50
N GLU A 62 18.23 18.57 -7.32
CA GLU A 62 18.34 17.21 -6.80
C GLU A 62 18.13 17.23 -5.28
N LYS A 63 17.38 16.25 -4.76
CA LYS A 63 17.14 16.11 -3.32
C LYS A 63 18.42 15.70 -2.62
N THR A 64 18.67 16.26 -1.45
CA THR A 64 19.77 15.84 -0.60
C THR A 64 19.58 14.37 -0.20
N TYR A 65 20.63 13.55 -0.34
CA TYR A 65 20.58 12.16 0.09
C TYR A 65 20.36 12.08 1.61
N VAL A 66 19.35 11.31 2.02
CA VAL A 66 19.07 10.97 3.42
C VAL A 66 19.09 9.46 3.54
N ASP A 67 19.72 8.94 4.59
CA ASP A 67 19.71 7.51 4.85
C ASP A 67 18.26 7.01 5.12
N PRO A 68 17.80 5.93 4.47
CA PRO A 68 16.42 5.47 4.61
C PRO A 68 16.03 5.06 6.04
N VAL A 69 16.98 4.55 6.83
CA VAL A 69 16.72 4.16 8.22
C VAL A 69 16.57 5.41 9.08
N GLU A 70 17.43 6.40 8.86
CA GLU A 70 17.35 7.69 9.55
C GLU A 70 16.06 8.45 9.19
N ALA A 71 15.68 8.48 7.92
CA ALA A 71 14.44 9.08 7.44
C ALA A 71 13.21 8.45 8.12
N ALA A 72 13.14 7.12 8.17
CA ALA A 72 12.02 6.42 8.80
C ALA A 72 11.92 6.69 10.32
N ILE A 73 13.06 6.81 11.00
CA ILE A 73 13.09 7.17 12.43
C ILE A 73 12.65 8.63 12.63
N ASN A 74 13.12 9.54 11.78
CA ASN A 74 12.80 10.96 11.84
C ASN A 74 11.29 11.19 11.61
N ASP A 75 10.71 10.58 10.57
CA ASP A 75 9.28 10.65 10.28
C ASP A 75 8.41 10.13 11.44
N ALA A 76 8.84 9.05 12.09
CA ALA A 76 8.13 8.45 13.22
C ALA A 76 8.23 9.26 14.53
N THR A 77 9.29 10.07 14.71
CA THR A 77 9.61 10.72 15.99
C THR A 77 9.46 12.24 15.99
N MET A 78 9.80 12.91 14.87
CA MET A 78 9.88 14.36 14.77
C MET A 78 8.80 14.98 13.86
N GLY A 79 7.92 14.16 13.28
CA GLY A 79 6.68 14.60 12.63
C GLY A 79 6.85 15.75 11.64
N ASN A 80 7.39 15.49 10.44
CA ASN A 80 7.32 16.39 9.27
C ASN A 80 7.68 17.88 9.49
N GLU A 81 8.49 18.24 10.50
CA GLU A 81 8.87 19.64 10.77
C GLU A 81 10.05 20.13 9.92
N ALA A 82 10.73 19.26 9.19
CA ALA A 82 11.75 19.66 8.23
C ALA A 82 11.07 20.24 6.97
N PRO A 83 11.44 21.45 6.51
CA PRO A 83 10.94 21.96 5.23
C PRO A 83 11.39 21.01 4.12
N SER A 84 10.42 20.31 3.53
CA SER A 84 10.67 19.36 2.45
C SER A 84 11.26 20.11 1.26
N GLU A 85 12.41 19.65 0.77
CA GLU A 85 13.00 20.15 -0.47
C GLU A 85 12.07 19.83 -1.64
N ILE A 86 11.80 20.82 -2.48
CA ILE A 86 10.90 20.70 -3.63
C ILE A 86 11.75 20.52 -4.88
N LEU A 87 11.52 19.44 -5.62
CA LEU A 87 12.26 19.18 -6.85
C LEU A 87 11.77 20.11 -7.96
N LEU A 88 12.70 20.75 -8.66
CA LEU A 88 12.39 21.60 -9.81
C LEU A 88 11.66 20.79 -10.91
N ASP A 89 12.07 19.54 -11.12
CA ASP A 89 11.49 18.66 -12.14
C ASP A 89 10.00 18.39 -11.86
N ASP A 90 9.65 18.05 -10.61
CA ASP A 90 8.27 17.83 -10.18
C ASP A 90 7.39 19.08 -10.42
N VAL A 91 7.92 20.28 -10.13
CA VAL A 91 7.19 21.54 -10.34
C VAL A 91 6.91 21.77 -11.82
N VAL A 92 7.91 21.55 -12.68
CA VAL A 92 7.78 21.69 -14.13
C VAL A 92 6.80 20.64 -14.69
N GLU A 93 6.87 19.41 -14.21
CA GLU A 93 5.96 18.33 -14.61
C GLU A 93 4.50 18.70 -14.31
N VAL A 94 4.19 19.13 -13.08
CA VAL A 94 2.83 19.49 -12.68
C VAL A 94 2.29 20.67 -13.50
N ILE A 95 3.12 21.66 -13.82
CA ILE A 95 2.73 22.78 -14.69
C ILE A 95 2.41 22.29 -16.11
N ASN A 96 3.23 21.38 -16.65
CA ASN A 96 3.03 20.82 -17.98
C ASN A 96 1.77 19.94 -18.06
N GLN A 97 1.45 19.20 -17.01
CA GLN A 97 0.24 18.38 -16.93
C GLN A 97 -1.04 19.22 -16.77
N ALA A 98 -0.93 20.43 -16.22
CA ALA A 98 -2.06 21.33 -16.00
C ALA A 98 -2.40 22.25 -17.19
N THR A 99 -1.63 22.19 -18.27
CA THR A 99 -1.85 22.96 -19.52
C THR A 99 -2.65 22.14 -20.51
#